data_AF-A0A9D7KMC7-F1
#
_entry.id   AF-A0A9D7KMC7-F1
#
_cell.length_a   1.000
_cell.length_b   1.000
_cell.length_c   1.000
_cell.angle_alpha   90.00
_cell.angle_beta   90.00
_cell.angle_gamma   90.00
#
_symmetry.space_group_name_H-M   'P 1'
#
loop_
_entity.id
_entity.type
_entity.pdbx_description
1 polymer ?
#
loop_
_entity_poly.entity_id
_entity_poly.type
_entity_poly.pdbx_seq_one_letter_code
_entity_poly.pdbx_strand_id
1 'polypeptide(L)'
;MRFKHFLLQSLKPLGFLLVAFLFLSCTNAQMSSTGLELPSIFSDNMVLQQNFDVTIWGKADPGKNVNIISSWGESATTSTNDDGK
;
A
#
# COMPACT_ATOMS: atom_id res chain seq x y z
N MET A 1 55.47 20.02 -4.91
CA MET A 1 54.04 20.04 -5.30
C MET A 1 53.39 18.66 -5.52
N ARG A 2 54.04 17.52 -5.23
CA ARG A 2 53.48 16.18 -5.56
C ARG A 2 52.71 15.44 -4.45
N PHE A 3 52.77 15.92 -3.19
CA PHE A 3 52.09 15.28 -2.05
C PHE A 3 50.60 15.66 -1.92
N LYS A 4 50.23 16.92 -2.25
CA LYS A 4 48.83 17.39 -2.23
C LYS A 4 47.97 16.72 -3.31
N HIS A 5 48.55 16.40 -4.46
CA HIS A 5 47.84 15.77 -5.59
C HIS A 5 47.47 14.31 -5.29
N PHE A 6 48.31 13.59 -4.54
CA PHE A 6 48.08 12.20 -4.14
C PHE A 6 47.02 12.08 -3.02
N LEU A 7 47.05 12.97 -2.02
CA LEU A 7 46.04 13.03 -0.95
C LEU A 7 44.64 13.42 -1.46
N LEU A 8 44.56 14.28 -2.49
CA LEU A 8 43.29 14.61 -3.15
C LEU A 8 42.73 13.45 -4.01
N GLN A 9 43.55 12.45 -4.34
CA GLN A 9 43.16 11.34 -5.19
C GLN A 9 42.52 10.19 -4.39
N SER A 10 42.84 10.05 -3.09
CA SER A 10 42.21 9.06 -2.20
C SER A 10 40.84 9.48 -1.65
N LEU A 11 40.47 10.77 -1.72
CA LEU A 11 39.14 11.28 -1.29
C LEU A 11 38.04 11.15 -2.36
N LYS A 12 38.40 11.01 -3.65
CA LYS A 12 37.45 10.84 -4.77
C LYS A 12 36.54 9.60 -4.69
N PRO A 13 37.02 8.40 -4.32
CA PRO A 13 36.15 7.23 -4.20
C PRO A 13 35.14 7.37 -3.05
N LEU A 14 35.47 8.14 -2.01
CA LEU A 14 34.57 8.40 -0.88
C LEU A 14 33.36 9.24 -1.33
N GLY A 15 33.58 10.27 -2.16
CA GLY A 15 32.48 11.05 -2.74
C GLY A 15 31.60 10.24 -3.69
N PHE A 16 32.19 9.34 -4.49
CA PHE A 16 31.45 8.42 -5.36
C PHE A 16 30.59 7.42 -4.55
N LEU A 17 31.13 6.91 -3.44
CA LEU A 17 30.42 6.01 -2.52
C LEU A 17 29.26 6.73 -1.83
N LEU A 18 29.44 7.99 -1.43
CA LEU A 18 28.39 8.82 -0.81
C LEU A 18 27.24 9.10 -1.78
N VAL A 19 27.54 9.40 -3.04
CA VAL A 19 26.52 9.59 -4.09
C VAL A 19 25.78 8.28 -4.38
N ALA A 20 26.48 7.15 -4.45
CA ALA A 20 25.85 5.83 -4.63
C ALA A 20 24.92 5.46 -3.44
N PHE A 21 25.30 5.80 -2.21
CA PHE A 21 24.48 5.59 -1.02
C PHE A 21 23.21 6.46 -1.02
N LEU A 22 23.31 7.68 -1.55
CA LEU A 22 22.17 8.59 -1.74
C LEU A 22 21.15 8.04 -2.74
N PHE A 23 21.62 7.46 -3.85
CA PHE A 23 20.76 6.83 -4.86
C PHE A 23 20.06 5.56 -4.35
N LEU A 24 20.71 4.80 -3.45
CA LEU A 24 20.14 3.59 -2.85
C LEU A 24 19.01 3.88 -1.83
N SER A 25 18.97 5.09 -1.27
CA SER A 25 18.00 5.45 -0.22
C SER A 25 16.60 5.75 -0.76
N CYS A 26 16.41 5.86 -2.08
CA CYS A 26 15.15 6.30 -2.69
C CYS A 26 14.18 5.16 -3.08
N THR A 27 14.48 3.89 -2.80
CA THR A 27 13.70 2.75 -3.34
C THR A 27 12.61 2.19 -2.42
N ASN A 28 12.35 2.79 -1.25
CA ASN A 28 11.27 2.35 -0.35
C ASN A 28 9.95 3.05 -0.65
N ALA A 29 9.45 2.96 -1.90
CA ALA A 29 8.05 3.25 -2.18
C ALA A 29 7.25 2.00 -1.78
N GLN A 30 6.76 1.97 -0.53
CA GLN A 30 5.80 0.96 -0.11
C GLN A 30 4.54 1.12 -0.97
N MET A 31 4.36 0.25 -1.96
CA MET A 31 3.10 0.10 -2.65
C MET A 31 2.10 -0.51 -1.66
N SER A 32 1.38 0.34 -0.93
CA SER A 32 0.18 -0.07 -0.21
C SER A 32 -0.96 -0.23 -1.21
N SER A 33 -0.90 -1.26 -2.06
CA SER A 33 -2.05 -1.67 -2.86
C SER A 33 -2.98 -2.45 -1.93
N THR A 34 -3.78 -1.72 -1.14
CA THR A 34 -4.96 -2.36 -0.56
C THR A 34 -5.88 -2.68 -1.72
N GLY A 35 -5.95 -3.94 -2.13
CA GLY A 35 -6.79 -4.38 -3.25
C GLY A 35 -8.29 -4.28 -2.96
N LEU A 36 -8.68 -3.66 -1.85
CA LEU A 36 -10.03 -3.38 -1.40
C LEU A 36 -10.08 -1.95 -0.83
N GLU A 37 -10.92 -1.12 -1.42
CA GLU A 37 -11.25 0.24 -0.99
C GLU A 37 -12.70 0.27 -0.49
N LEU A 38 -12.89 0.55 0.80
CA LEU A 38 -14.21 0.73 1.39
C LEU A 38 -14.39 2.18 1.85
N PRO A 39 -15.60 2.75 1.75
CA PRO A 39 -15.95 4.02 2.36
C PRO A 39 -15.67 4.02 3.87
N SER A 40 -15.22 5.16 4.40
CA SER A 40 -14.82 5.29 5.81
C SER A 40 -15.94 5.07 6.84
N ILE A 41 -17.21 5.02 6.40
CA ILE A 41 -18.34 4.67 7.28
C ILE A 41 -18.26 3.22 7.75
N PHE A 42 -17.68 2.34 6.93
CA PHE A 42 -17.40 0.95 7.30
C PHE A 42 -16.09 0.91 8.09
N SER A 43 -16.18 1.22 9.37
CA SER A 43 -15.06 1.27 10.30
C SER A 43 -15.37 0.53 11.60
N ASP A 44 -14.41 0.52 12.51
CA ASP A 44 -14.59 0.01 13.86
C ASP A 44 -15.79 0.70 14.56
N ASN A 45 -16.48 -0.07 15.41
CA ASN A 45 -17.65 0.35 16.19
C ASN A 45 -18.87 0.81 15.35
N MET A 46 -18.88 0.63 14.04
CA MET A 46 -20.07 0.81 13.22
C MET A 46 -21.18 -0.16 13.65
N VAL A 47 -22.43 0.31 13.62
CA VAL A 47 -23.62 -0.52 13.82
C VAL A 47 -24.47 -0.53 12.56
N LEU A 48 -25.03 -1.70 12.21
CA LEU A 48 -26.01 -1.82 11.14
C LEU A 48 -27.42 -1.92 11.72
N GLN A 49 -28.38 -1.35 11.02
CA GLN A 49 -29.79 -1.45 11.39
C GLN A 49 -30.28 -2.90 11.21
N GLN A 50 -30.89 -3.44 12.26
CA GLN A 50 -31.49 -4.77 12.20
C GLN A 50 -32.78 -4.78 11.37
N ASN A 51 -33.06 -5.93 10.76
CA ASN A 51 -34.27 -6.16 9.97
C ASN A 51 -34.49 -5.11 8.87
N PHE A 52 -33.40 -4.70 8.22
CA PHE A 52 -33.40 -3.75 7.13
C PHE A 52 -32.39 -4.15 6.07
N ASP A 53 -32.71 -3.90 4.81
CA ASP A 53 -31.81 -4.18 3.69
C ASP A 53 -30.72 -3.10 3.61
N VAL A 54 -29.47 -3.47 3.90
CA VAL A 54 -28.32 -2.58 3.87
C VAL A 54 -27.43 -2.91 2.67
N THR A 55 -27.15 -1.91 1.84
CA THR A 55 -26.16 -2.04 0.76
C THR A 55 -24.76 -1.78 1.32
N ILE A 56 -23.81 -2.67 0.99
CA ILE A 56 -22.37 -2.46 1.23
C ILE A 56 -21.73 -2.19 -0.13
N TRP A 57 -20.89 -1.15 -0.22
CA TRP A 57 -20.25 -0.73 -1.46
C TRP A 57 -18.78 -0.39 -1.26
N GLY A 58 -18.00 -0.52 -2.33
CA GLY A 58 -16.57 -0.28 -2.35
C GLY A 58 -15.99 -0.53 -3.73
N LYS A 59 -14.68 -0.62 -3.82
CA LYS A 59 -13.96 -1.09 -5.01
C LYS A 59 -12.98 -2.17 -4.62
N ALA A 60 -12.73 -3.11 -5.50
CA ALA A 60 -11.61 -4.04 -5.38
C ALA A 60 -11.02 -4.29 -6.77
N ASP A 61 -9.89 -4.99 -6.87
CA ASP A 61 -9.38 -5.35 -8.20
C ASP A 61 -10.43 -6.20 -8.94
N PRO A 62 -10.54 -6.12 -10.28
CA PRO A 62 -11.48 -6.93 -11.05
C PRO A 62 -11.30 -8.44 -10.84
N GLY A 63 -12.41 -9.18 -10.79
CA GLY A 63 -12.43 -10.63 -10.61
C GLY A 63 -11.98 -11.14 -9.24
N LYS A 64 -11.90 -10.27 -8.23
CA LYS A 64 -11.56 -10.65 -6.85
C LYS A 64 -12.79 -11.10 -6.09
N ASN A 65 -12.62 -12.13 -5.25
CA ASN A 65 -13.65 -12.54 -4.31
C ASN A 65 -13.66 -11.61 -3.09
N VAL A 66 -14.84 -11.11 -2.75
CA VAL A 66 -15.13 -10.30 -1.57
C VAL A 66 -16.00 -11.12 -0.64
N ASN A 67 -15.58 -11.24 0.62
CA ASN A 67 -16.32 -11.94 1.66
C ASN A 67 -16.70 -10.97 2.78
N ILE A 68 -17.97 -11.00 3.18
CA ILE A 68 -18.54 -10.20 4.25
C ILE A 68 -18.88 -11.17 5.37
N ILE A 69 -18.26 -10.98 6.53
CA ILE A 69 -18.51 -11.79 7.72
C ILE A 69 -19.07 -10.86 8.79
N SER A 70 -20.27 -11.17 9.26
CA SER A 70 -20.90 -10.43 10.35
C SER A 70 -20.57 -11.06 11.70
N SER A 71 -20.53 -10.24 12.75
CA SER A 71 -20.23 -10.70 14.11
C SER A 71 -21.34 -11.58 14.70
N TRP A 72 -22.53 -11.58 14.11
CA TRP A 72 -23.69 -12.37 14.54
C TRP A 72 -23.84 -13.70 13.76
N GLY A 73 -22.84 -14.07 12.96
CA GLY A 73 -22.74 -15.42 12.37
C GLY A 73 -23.20 -15.54 10.91
N GLU A 74 -23.75 -14.49 10.32
CA GLU A 74 -24.10 -14.46 8.89
C GLU A 74 -22.89 -14.11 8.02
N SER A 75 -22.86 -14.63 6.80
CA SER A 75 -21.83 -14.30 5.81
C SER A 75 -22.38 -14.23 4.39
N ALA A 76 -21.72 -13.43 3.56
CA ALA A 76 -22.05 -13.29 2.15
C ALA A 76 -20.77 -13.21 1.32
N THR A 77 -20.77 -13.78 0.12
CA THR A 77 -19.62 -13.75 -0.80
C THR A 77 -20.05 -13.27 -2.17
N THR A 78 -19.24 -12.45 -2.80
CA THR A 78 -19.42 -11.98 -4.18
C THR A 78 -18.07 -11.88 -4.89
N SER A 79 -18.10 -11.67 -6.20
CA SER A 79 -16.90 -11.39 -7.01
C SER A 79 -17.05 -10.04 -7.70
N THR A 80 -15.99 -9.25 -7.75
CA THR A 80 -16.00 -7.98 -8.47
C THR A 80 -16.09 -8.18 -9.97
N ASN A 81 -16.79 -7.25 -10.63
CA ASN A 81 -16.89 -7.20 -12.07
C ASN A 81 -15.61 -6.64 -12.73
N ASP A 82 -15.63 -6.51 -14.06
CA ASP A 82 -14.50 -5.98 -14.85
C ASP A 82 -14.13 -4.53 -14.49
N ASP A 83 -15.05 -3.77 -13.88
CA ASP A 83 -14.84 -2.40 -13.42
C ASP A 83 -14.31 -2.33 -11.97
N GLY A 84 -14.09 -3.48 -11.32
CA GLY A 84 -13.63 -3.54 -9.93
C GLY A 84 -14.70 -3.16 -8.89
N LYS A 85 -15.98 -3.40 -9.20
CA LYS A 85 -17.13 -3.15 -8.31
C LYS A 85 -17.79 -4.44 -7.87
#